data_AF-A0A7W4GIT0-F1
#
_entry.id   AF-A0A7W4GIT0-F1
#
_cell.length_a   1.000
_cell.length_b   1.000
_cell.length_c   1.000
_cell.angle_alpha   90.00
_cell.angle_beta   90.00
_cell.angle_gamma   90.00
#
_symmetry.space_group_name_H-M   'P 1'
#
loop_
_entity.id
_entity.type
_entity.pdbx_description
1 polymer ?
#
loop_
_entity_poly.entity_id
_entity_poly.type
_entity_poly.pdbx_seq_one_letter_code
_entity_poly.pdbx_strand_id
1 'polypeptide(L)'
;IEAEMGYGVWLHGEAVSAGTVLAAQTACKLNLLDEQSVERICRLMQAFDLPITAPESMVFEQFIKHMRRDKKVLGGKIRLVLPTEIGKADVFSDVSEDLLKQVISCV
;
A
#
# COMPACT_ATOMS: atom_id res chain seq x y z
N ILE A 1 5.08 -5.15 -5.52
CA ILE A 1 4.26 -5.76 -6.59
C ILE A 1 5.09 -5.90 -7.85
N GLU A 2 5.44 -4.84 -8.57
CA GLU A 2 6.19 -4.92 -9.84
C GLU A 2 7.46 -5.78 -9.78
N ALA A 3 8.30 -5.56 -8.76
CA ALA A 3 9.55 -6.30 -8.58
C ALA A 3 9.37 -7.79 -8.27
N GLU A 4 8.21 -8.21 -7.75
CA GLU A 4 7.92 -9.62 -7.46
C GLU A 4 7.21 -10.29 -8.63
N MET A 5 6.24 -9.62 -9.26
CA MET A 5 5.45 -10.20 -10.35
C MET A 5 6.24 -10.34 -11.65
N GLY A 6 7.33 -9.59 -11.80
CA GLY A 6 8.10 -9.54 -13.04
C GLY A 6 7.54 -8.50 -14.03
N TYR A 7 8.42 -8.06 -14.92
CA TYR A 7 8.12 -6.97 -15.85
C TYR A 7 6.99 -7.36 -16.81
N GLY A 8 5.96 -6.51 -16.90
CA GLY A 8 4.85 -6.66 -17.84
C GLY A 8 3.70 -7.57 -17.37
N VAL A 9 3.79 -8.20 -16.19
CA VAL A 9 2.67 -8.98 -15.62
C VAL A 9 1.66 -8.05 -14.93
N TRP A 10 2.16 -7.05 -14.22
CA TRP A 10 1.39 -5.91 -13.73
C TRP A 10 1.96 -4.65 -14.35
N LEU A 11 1.10 -3.80 -14.90
CA LEU A 11 1.48 -2.46 -15.32
C LEU A 11 1.81 -1.62 -14.09
N HIS A 12 2.67 -0.62 -14.27
CA HIS A 12 3.06 0.28 -13.17
C HIS A 12 1.83 0.93 -12.50
N GLY A 13 0.87 1.42 -13.30
CA GLY A 13 -0.36 2.03 -12.79
C GLY A 13 -1.23 1.08 -11.98
N GLU A 14 -1.27 -0.20 -12.34
CA GLU A 14 -2.01 -1.24 -11.60
C GLU A 14 -1.36 -1.48 -10.23
N ALA A 15 -0.03 -1.62 -10.20
CA ALA A 15 0.70 -1.78 -8.96
C ALA A 15 0.59 -0.55 -8.05
N VAL A 16 0.59 0.65 -8.62
CA VAL A 16 0.35 1.91 -7.90
C VAL A 16 -1.06 1.97 -7.33
N SER A 17 -2.07 1.53 -8.08
CA SER A 17 -3.46 1.51 -7.61
C SER A 17 -3.64 0.62 -6.38
N ALA A 18 -3.23 -0.66 -6.47
CA ALA A 18 -3.28 -1.59 -5.36
C ALA A 18 -2.45 -1.09 -4.17
N GLY A 19 -1.25 -0.55 -4.42
CA GLY A 19 -0.41 0.05 -3.39
C GLY A 19 -1.04 1.26 -2.70
N THR A 20 -1.79 2.08 -3.45
CA THR A 20 -2.50 3.25 -2.90
C THR A 20 -3.63 2.83 -1.97
N VAL A 21 -4.39 1.79 -2.34
CA VAL A 21 -5.45 1.23 -1.49
C VAL A 21 -4.86 0.63 -0.21
N LEU A 22 -3.77 -0.14 -0.31
CA LEU A 22 -3.06 -0.65 0.87
C LEU A 22 -2.54 0.49 1.78
N ALA A 23 -2.04 1.57 1.20
CA ALA A 23 -1.60 2.75 1.97
C ALA A 23 -2.77 3.45 2.67
N ALA A 24 -3.92 3.58 2.01
CA ALA A 24 -5.13 4.15 2.61
C ALA A 24 -5.68 3.28 3.75
N GLN A 25 -5.72 1.96 3.56
CA GLN A 25 -6.12 1.02 4.62
C GLN A 25 -5.14 1.05 5.80
N THR A 26 -3.84 1.15 5.54
CA THR A 26 -2.81 1.33 6.57
C THR A 26 -3.04 2.63 7.35
N ALA A 27 -3.29 3.74 6.65
CA ALA A 27 -3.61 5.02 7.28
C ALA A 27 -4.87 4.93 8.16
N CYS A 28 -5.91 4.25 7.68
CA CYS A 28 -7.13 4.04 8.45
C CYS A 28 -6.91 3.22 9.72
N LYS A 29 -6.13 2.14 9.66
CA LYS A 29 -5.76 1.35 10.84
C LYS A 29 -4.93 2.13 11.86
N LEU A 30 -4.24 3.18 11.42
CA LEU A 30 -3.50 4.11 12.27
C LEU A 30 -4.34 5.31 12.75
N ASN A 31 -5.64 5.36 12.43
CA ASN A 31 -6.54 6.49 12.68
C ASN A 31 -6.10 7.82 12.02
N LEU A 32 -5.32 7.74 10.93
CA LEU A 32 -4.87 8.90 10.16
C LEU A 32 -5.87 9.31 9.08
N LEU A 33 -6.72 8.38 8.65
CA LEU A 33 -7.70 8.57 7.60
C LEU A 33 -9.01 7.86 8.00
N ASP A 34 -10.17 8.44 7.69
CA ASP A 34 -11.46 7.79 7.95
C ASP A 34 -11.83 6.72 6.91
N GLU A 35 -12.72 5.81 7.29
CA GLU A 35 -13.18 4.71 6.42
C GLU A 35 -13.89 5.23 5.16
N GLN A 36 -14.59 6.35 5.23
CA GLN A 36 -15.29 6.95 4.09
C GLN A 36 -14.30 7.42 3.02
N SER A 37 -13.15 7.95 3.43
CA SER A 37 -12.08 8.38 2.54
C SER A 37 -11.38 7.19 1.91
N VAL A 38 -11.18 6.09 2.65
CA VAL A 38 -10.70 4.83 2.07
C VAL A 38 -11.68 4.34 0.99
N GLU A 39 -12.98 4.31 1.29
CA GLU A 39 -13.99 3.88 0.34
C GLU A 39 -14.04 4.76 -0.91
N ARG A 40 -13.91 6.09 -0.75
CA ARG A 40 -13.80 7.02 -1.88
C ARG A 40 -12.58 6.74 -2.76
N ILE A 41 -11.43 6.41 -2.17
CA ILE A 41 -10.22 6.03 -2.91
C ILE A 41 -10.48 4.73 -3.69
N CYS A 42 -11.04 3.70 -3.05
CA CYS A 42 -11.35 2.43 -3.71
C CYS A 42 -12.31 2.62 -4.89
N ARG A 43 -13.42 3.36 -4.68
CA ARG A 43 -14.41 3.64 -5.72
C ARG A 43 -13.79 4.39 -6.91
N LEU A 44 -12.88 5.32 -6.65
CA LEU A 44 -12.20 6.06 -7.72
C LEU A 44 -11.32 5.14 -8.55
N MET A 45 -10.51 4.28 -7.93
CA MET A 45 -9.66 3.32 -8.65
C MET A 45 -10.51 2.34 -9.48
N GLN A 46 -11.59 1.81 -8.91
CA GLN A 46 -12.52 0.94 -9.61
C GLN A 46 -13.21 1.63 -10.79
N ALA A 47 -13.51 2.93 -10.71
CA ALA A 47 -14.09 3.68 -11.82
C ALA A 47 -13.18 3.79 -13.05
N PHE A 48 -11.87 3.52 -12.88
CA PHE A 48 -10.88 3.44 -13.96
C PHE A 48 -10.44 1.99 -14.26
N ASP A 49 -11.22 1.00 -13.80
CA ASP A 49 -10.92 -0.43 -13.94
C ASP A 49 -9.55 -0.84 -13.37
N LEU A 50 -9.04 -0.08 -12.39
CA LEU A 50 -7.77 -0.36 -11.75
C LEU A 50 -7.93 -1.35 -10.59
N PRO A 51 -6.95 -2.24 -10.38
CA PRO A 51 -6.99 -3.18 -9.28
C PRO A 51 -6.87 -2.46 -7.93
N ILE A 52 -7.70 -2.89 -6.98
CA ILE A 52 -7.69 -2.39 -5.59
C ILE A 52 -7.16 -3.41 -4.59
N THR A 53 -6.80 -4.60 -5.08
CA THR A 53 -6.24 -5.70 -4.30
C THR A 53 -4.85 -6.03 -4.83
N ALA A 54 -3.97 -6.51 -3.95
CA ALA A 54 -2.68 -7.06 -4.35
C ALA A 54 -2.84 -8.38 -5.12
N PRO A 55 -1.83 -8.82 -5.89
CA PRO A 55 -1.85 -10.15 -6.49
C PRO A 55 -1.97 -11.24 -5.43
N GLU A 56 -2.89 -12.19 -5.60
CA GLU A 56 -3.12 -13.30 -4.65
C GLU A 56 -1.88 -14.17 -4.41
N SER A 57 -0.99 -14.27 -5.40
CA SER A 57 0.26 -15.02 -5.31
C SER A 57 1.35 -14.32 -4.50
N MET A 58 1.18 -13.03 -4.17
CA MET A 58 2.17 -12.23 -3.45
C MET A 58 1.78 -12.11 -1.98
N VAL A 59 2.46 -12.86 -1.11
CA VAL A 59 2.21 -12.82 0.34
C VAL A 59 3.11 -11.82 1.08
N PHE A 60 2.82 -11.59 2.35
CA PHE A 60 3.46 -10.58 3.20
C PHE A 60 5.01 -10.58 3.14
N GLU A 61 5.63 -11.76 3.16
CA GLU A 61 7.09 -11.88 3.18
C GLU A 61 7.74 -11.30 1.91
N GLN A 62 7.10 -11.45 0.75
CA GLN A 62 7.54 -10.86 -0.51
C GLN A 62 7.43 -9.33 -0.46
N PHE A 63 6.34 -8.79 0.10
CA PHE A 63 6.18 -7.34 0.28
C PHE A 63 7.33 -6.77 1.12
N ILE A 64 7.55 -7.31 2.32
CA ILE A 64 8.57 -6.81 3.23
C ILE A 64 9.98 -6.95 2.65
N LYS A 65 10.29 -8.08 2.01
CA LYS A 65 11.58 -8.30 1.33
C LYS A 65 11.90 -7.18 0.34
N HIS A 66 10.93 -6.76 -0.48
CA HIS A 66 11.12 -5.70 -1.46
C HIS A 66 11.12 -4.31 -0.82
N MET A 67 10.21 -4.04 0.12
CA MET A 67 10.11 -2.75 0.81
C MET A 67 11.36 -2.42 1.64
N ARG A 68 12.00 -3.43 2.25
CA ARG A 68 13.26 -3.25 2.99
C ARG A 68 14.47 -2.94 2.10
N ARG A 69 14.42 -3.29 0.82
CA ARG A 69 15.49 -3.01 -0.16
C ARG A 69 15.34 -1.64 -0.82
N ASP A 70 14.20 -0.99 -0.66
CA ASP A 70 13.94 0.34 -1.22
C ASP A 70 14.82 1.40 -0.55
N LYS A 71 15.22 2.41 -1.34
CA LYS A 71 16.04 3.56 -0.90
C LYS A 71 15.35 4.42 0.17
N LYS A 72 14.08 4.15 0.46
CA LYS A 72 13.31 4.80 1.53
C LYS A 72 13.59 4.23 2.93
N VAL A 73 14.47 3.24 3.08
CA VAL A 73 14.89 2.74 4.40
C VAL A 73 16.02 3.60 4.99
N LEU A 74 15.74 4.29 6.08
CA LEU A 74 16.73 5.02 6.89
C LEU A 74 16.79 4.36 8.27
N GLY A 75 17.97 3.90 8.68
CA GLY A 75 18.16 3.26 9.99
C GLY A 75 17.42 1.92 10.15
N GLY A 76 17.13 1.20 9.06
CA GLY A 76 16.45 -0.10 9.09
C GLY A 76 14.92 -0.02 9.19
N LYS A 77 14.34 1.19 9.19
CA LYS A 77 12.89 1.40 9.25
C LYS A 77 12.31 1.67 7.87
N ILE A 78 11.20 1.01 7.54
CA ILE A 78 10.45 1.24 6.30
C ILE A 78 9.74 2.59 6.40
N ARG A 79 9.91 3.46 5.40
CA ARG A 79 9.17 4.73 5.29
C ARG A 79 8.03 4.60 4.31
N LEU A 80 6.83 4.93 4.75
CA LEU A 80 5.60 4.91 3.97
C LEU A 80 5.07 6.32 3.78
N VAL A 81 4.58 6.61 2.58
CA VAL A 81 3.74 7.79 2.33
C VAL A 81 2.31 7.36 2.60
N LEU A 82 1.67 7.96 3.60
CA LEU A 82 0.31 7.62 3.99
C LEU A 82 -0.59 8.85 3.86
N PRO A 83 -1.79 8.72 3.28
CA PRO A 83 -2.76 9.81 3.24
C PRO A 83 -3.28 10.14 4.65
N THR A 84 -3.43 11.42 4.95
CA THR A 84 -4.01 11.93 6.21
C THR A 84 -5.36 12.63 5.97
N GLU A 85 -5.63 13.01 4.73
CA GLU A 85 -6.94 13.45 4.22
C GLU A 85 -6.91 13.37 2.69
N ILE A 86 -8.06 13.47 2.03
CA ILE A 86 -8.09 13.59 0.56
C ILE A 86 -7.41 14.90 0.15
N GLY A 87 -6.23 14.78 -0.45
CA GLY A 87 -5.40 15.92 -0.86
C GLY A 87 -4.16 16.17 0.01
N LYS A 88 -3.96 15.43 1.11
CA LYS A 88 -2.73 15.50 1.92
C LYS A 88 -2.19 14.10 2.28
N ALA A 89 -0.87 14.03 2.39
CA ALA A 89 -0.17 12.83 2.81
C ALA A 89 1.13 13.22 3.52
N ASP A 90 1.55 12.38 4.47
CA ASP A 90 2.78 12.54 5.24
C ASP A 90 3.63 11.27 5.17
N VAL A 91 4.90 11.39 5.58
CA VAL A 91 5.84 10.26 5.61
C VAL A 91 5.98 9.70 7.01
N PHE A 92 5.70 8.42 7.18
CA PHE A 92 5.75 7.70 8.44
C PHE A 92 6.86 6.64 8.41
N SER A 93 7.69 6.57 9.45
CA SER A 93 8.77 5.58 9.59
C SER A 93 8.52 4.54 10.69
N ASP A 94 7.48 4.70 11.49
CA ASP A 94 7.21 3.88 12.68
C ASP A 94 5.93 3.04 12.53
N VAL A 95 5.69 2.53 11.31
CA VAL A 95 4.58 1.61 11.06
C VAL A 95 5.04 0.19 11.36
N SER A 96 4.34 -0.51 12.26
CA SER A 96 4.71 -1.87 12.65
C SER A 96 4.48 -2.86 11.50
N GLU A 97 5.38 -3.83 11.38
CA GLU A 97 5.24 -4.92 10.41
C GLU A 97 4.00 -5.78 10.67
N ASP A 98 3.56 -5.90 11.93
CA ASP A 98 2.31 -6.60 12.29
C ASP A 98 1.08 -5.90 11.71
N LEU A 99 1.03 -4.56 11.74
CA LEU A 99 -0.06 -3.80 11.14
C LEU A 99 -0.04 -3.92 9.62
N LEU A 100 1.14 -3.86 8.99
CA LEU A 100 1.27 -4.11 7.56
C LEU A 100 0.84 -5.53 7.18
N LYS A 101 1.17 -6.53 8.00
CA LYS A 101 0.74 -7.92 7.80
C LYS A 101 -0.78 -8.04 7.85
N GLN A 102 -1.44 -7.39 8.82
CA GLN A 102 -2.90 -7.36 8.88
C GLN A 102 -3.51 -6.75 7.62
N VAL A 103 -2.99 -5.62 7.14
CA VAL A 103 -3.52 -4.97 5.94
C VAL A 103 -3.29 -5.82 4.69
N ILE A 104 -2.10 -6.40 4.51
CA ILE A 104 -1.75 -7.19 3.32
C ILE A 104 -2.44 -8.56 3.31
N SER A 105 -2.70 -9.16 4.48
CA SER A 105 -3.33 -10.48 4.60
C SER A 105 -4.86 -10.43 4.68
N CYS A 106 -5.47 -9.25 4.81
CA CYS A 106 -6.93 -9.07 4.79
C CYS A 106 -7.49 -8.85 3.36
N VAL A 107 -6.69 -9.13 2.33
CA VAL A 107 -7.04 -8.97 0.92
C VAL A 107 -7.44 -10.30 0.31
#